data_AF-A0A6G9N6D6-F1
#
_entry.id   AF-A0A6G9N6D6-F1
#
_cell.length_a   1.000
_cell.length_b   1.000
_cell.length_c   1.000
_cell.angle_alpha   90.00
_cell.angle_beta   90.00
_cell.angle_gamma   90.00
#
_symmetry.space_group_name_H-M   'P 1'
#
loop_
_entity.id
_entity.type
_entity.pdbx_description
1 polymer ?
#
loop_
_entity_poly.entity_id
_entity_poly.type
_entity_poly.pdbx_seq_one_letter_code
_entity_poly.pdbx_strand_id
1 'polypeptide(L)'
;MSDGRLGAPIGRRPVGQGWRIFLWLAAAFNFVVGLLAMLSPEADVDARLVGLLIFAFGVVYFQAARDPERLAPVLWGGVIAKVGTAALFAPLGFGADGSLLVASAVVIDGLFAVGFLAFLLSRGGDL
;
A
#
# COMPACT_ATOMS: atom_id res chain seq x y z
N MET A 1 -23.62 -37.29 -29.19
CA MET A 1 -24.51 -36.11 -29.34
C MET A 1 -24.40 -35.36 -28.02
N SER A 2 -23.42 -34.44 -27.85
CA SER A 2 -23.47 -33.01 -28.23
C SER A 2 -24.71 -32.34 -27.62
N ASP A 3 -24.68 -31.25 -26.83
CA ASP A 3 -23.69 -30.20 -26.63
C ASP A 3 -23.97 -29.44 -25.32
N GLY A 4 -22.93 -28.87 -24.69
CA GLY A 4 -23.09 -28.06 -23.49
C GLY A 4 -21.86 -27.31 -22.98
N ARG A 5 -21.00 -26.84 -23.91
CA ARG A 5 -19.98 -25.76 -23.76
C ARG A 5 -18.84 -25.91 -22.73
N LEU A 6 -17.67 -26.23 -23.27
CA LEU A 6 -16.36 -25.71 -22.85
C LEU A 6 -16.35 -24.17 -22.85
N GLY A 7 -15.68 -23.51 -21.89
CA GLY A 7 -15.16 -22.15 -22.14
C GLY A 7 -15.14 -21.06 -21.06
N ALA A 8 -15.09 -21.33 -19.75
CA ALA A 8 -14.66 -20.30 -18.79
C ALA A 8 -13.93 -20.93 -17.59
N PRO A 9 -12.76 -20.41 -17.18
CA PRO A 9 -12.18 -20.79 -15.89
C PRO A 9 -13.15 -20.40 -14.78
N ILE A 10 -13.57 -21.40 -14.02
CA ILE A 10 -14.46 -21.28 -12.86
C ILE A 10 -13.75 -20.42 -11.83
N GLY A 11 -14.25 -19.20 -11.62
CA GLY A 11 -14.04 -18.33 -10.46
C GLY A 11 -12.58 -18.03 -10.08
N ARG A 12 -12.19 -16.75 -10.08
CA ARG A 12 -10.95 -16.35 -9.38
C ARG A 12 -11.01 -16.88 -7.96
N ARG A 13 -9.93 -17.54 -7.50
CA ARG A 13 -9.84 -17.94 -6.10
C ARG A 13 -10.02 -16.68 -5.25
N PRO A 14 -10.98 -16.68 -4.30
CA PRO A 14 -11.22 -15.54 -3.44
C PRO A 14 -9.91 -15.12 -2.77
N VAL A 15 -9.68 -13.81 -2.68
CA VAL A 15 -8.50 -13.28 -2.01
C VAL A 15 -8.45 -13.78 -0.56
N GLY A 16 -7.36 -14.45 -0.20
CA GLY A 16 -7.16 -15.03 1.11
C GLY A 16 -7.33 -13.99 2.24
N GLN A 17 -7.84 -14.44 3.38
CA GLN A 17 -8.15 -13.55 4.51
C GLN A 17 -6.93 -12.74 4.99
N GLY A 18 -5.73 -13.33 4.97
CA GLY A 18 -4.48 -12.64 5.33
C GLY A 18 -4.21 -11.42 4.46
N TRP A 19 -4.44 -11.51 3.14
CA TRP A 19 -4.28 -10.38 2.22
C TRP A 19 -5.32 -9.29 2.46
N ARG A 20 -6.57 -9.69 2.75
CA ARG A 20 -7.62 -8.71 3.10
C ARG A 20 -7.22 -7.94 4.36
N ILE A 21 -6.76 -8.63 5.39
CA ILE A 21 -6.29 -8.01 6.64
C ILE A 21 -5.11 -7.07 6.35
N PHE A 22 -4.12 -7.51 5.56
CA PHE A 22 -2.98 -6.68 5.18
C PHE A 22 -3.41 -5.37 4.49
N LEU A 23 -4.32 -5.43 3.51
CA LEU A 23 -4.81 -4.23 2.81
C LEU A 23 -5.60 -3.30 3.75
N TRP A 24 -6.39 -3.86 4.67
CA TRP A 24 -7.06 -3.09 5.71
C TRP A 24 -6.09 -2.40 6.66
N LEU A 25 -5.03 -3.10 7.09
CA LEU A 25 -3.98 -2.53 7.93
C LEU A 25 -3.23 -1.43 7.19
N ALA A 26 -2.93 -1.60 5.90
CA ALA A 26 -2.32 -0.57 5.09
C ALA A 26 -3.19 0.69 5.01
N ALA A 27 -4.49 0.53 4.79
CA ALA A 27 -5.43 1.65 4.78
C ALA A 27 -5.47 2.37 6.13
N ALA A 28 -5.65 1.62 7.22
CA ALA A 28 -5.72 2.17 8.58
C ALA A 28 -4.43 2.91 8.96
N PHE A 29 -3.27 2.32 8.66
CA PHE A 29 -1.97 2.95 8.90
C PHE A 29 -1.85 4.29 8.19
N ASN A 30 -2.20 4.35 6.90
CA ASN A 30 -2.10 5.58 6.12
C ASN A 30 -3.12 6.64 6.58
N PHE A 31 -4.32 6.25 7.03
CA PHE A 31 -5.24 7.21 7.65
C PHE A 31 -4.68 7.80 8.93
N VAL A 32 -4.14 6.97 9.83
CA VAL A 32 -3.61 7.44 11.11
C VAL A 32 -2.39 8.33 10.88
N VAL A 33 -1.40 7.87 10.13
CA VAL A 33 -0.16 8.62 9.90
C VAL A 33 -0.43 9.90 9.10
N GLY A 34 -1.25 9.81 8.05
CA GLY A 34 -1.61 10.97 7.25
C GLY A 34 -2.34 12.04 8.09
N LEU A 35 -3.29 11.62 8.92
CA LEU A 35 -4.03 12.53 9.80
C LEU A 35 -3.12 13.18 10.85
N LEU A 36 -2.24 12.40 11.49
CA LEU A 36 -1.29 12.93 12.48
C LEU A 36 -0.32 13.93 11.84
N ALA A 37 0.20 13.64 10.64
CA ALA A 37 1.07 14.57 9.91
C ALA A 37 0.33 15.85 9.50
N MET A 38 -0.91 15.76 9.05
CA MET A 38 -1.73 16.92 8.67
C MET A 38 -2.10 17.82 9.85
N LEU A 39 -2.39 17.23 11.00
CA LEU A 39 -2.92 17.94 12.16
C LEU A 39 -1.85 18.31 13.20
N SER A 40 -0.60 17.87 13.00
CA SER A 40 0.51 18.26 13.88
C SER A 40 0.61 19.79 13.96
N PRO A 41 0.66 20.38 15.17
CA PRO A 41 0.83 21.81 15.35
C PRO A 41 2.14 22.35 14.73
N GLU A 42 3.16 21.51 14.71
CA GLU A 42 4.52 21.85 14.26
C GLU A 42 4.72 21.65 12.75
N ALA A 43 3.73 21.08 12.05
CA ALA A 43 3.84 20.81 10.62
C ALA A 43 3.71 22.08 9.79
N ASP A 44 4.72 22.32 8.95
CA ASP A 44 4.68 23.30 7.87
C ASP A 44 3.72 22.85 6.74
N VAL A 45 3.59 23.70 5.72
CA VAL A 45 2.66 23.44 4.60
C VAL A 45 3.05 22.18 3.84
N ASP A 46 4.34 21.94 3.63
CA ASP A 46 4.83 20.79 2.86
C ASP A 46 4.58 19.48 3.62
N ALA A 47 4.84 19.44 4.93
CA ALA A 47 4.53 18.30 5.78
C ALA A 47 3.02 18.00 5.81
N ARG A 48 2.17 19.02 5.82
CA ARG A 48 0.71 18.85 5.75
C ARG A 48 0.27 18.31 4.40
N LEU A 49 0.86 18.77 3.30
CA LEU A 49 0.59 18.25 1.95
C LEU A 49 1.00 16.77 1.84
N VAL A 50 2.18 16.42 2.37
CA VAL A 50 2.62 15.02 2.45
C VAL A 50 1.63 14.19 3.28
N GLY A 51 1.20 14.69 4.45
CA GLY A 51 0.19 14.04 5.28
C GLY A 51 -1.15 13.81 4.55
N LEU A 52 -1.61 14.81 3.79
CA LEU A 52 -2.82 14.71 2.97
C LEU A 52 -2.68 13.64 1.89
N LEU A 53 -1.54 13.57 1.22
CA LEU A 53 -1.27 12.54 0.20
C LEU A 53 -1.23 11.15 0.82
N ILE A 54 -0.56 10.98 1.98
CA ILE A 54 -0.57 9.71 2.74
C ILE A 54 -2.01 9.32 3.08
N PHE A 55 -2.81 10.24 3.61
CA PHE A 55 -4.22 9.98 3.93
C PHE A 55 -5.03 9.58 2.69
N ALA A 56 -4.83 10.27 1.56
CA ALA A 56 -5.48 9.96 0.29
C ALA A 56 -5.11 8.56 -0.23
N PHE A 57 -3.85 8.13 -0.10
CA PHE A 57 -3.45 6.75 -0.37
C PHE A 57 -4.14 5.75 0.57
N GLY A 58 -4.42 6.14 1.82
CA GLY A 58 -5.29 5.37 2.71
C GLY A 58 -6.67 5.07 2.11
N VAL A 59 -7.28 6.04 1.42
CA VAL A 59 -8.54 5.84 0.68
C VAL A 59 -8.36 4.84 -0.45
N VAL A 60 -7.27 4.95 -1.22
CA VAL A 60 -6.97 4.00 -2.31
C VAL A 60 -6.84 2.57 -1.78
N TYR A 61 -6.10 2.38 -0.68
CA TYR A 61 -5.91 1.06 -0.06
C TYR A 61 -7.20 0.52 0.56
N PHE A 62 -8.03 1.40 1.14
CA PHE A 62 -9.35 1.03 1.65
C PHE A 62 -10.25 0.50 0.53
N GLN A 63 -10.26 1.16 -0.63
CA GLN A 63 -11.02 0.70 -1.79
C GLN A 63 -10.47 -0.64 -2.29
N ALA A 64 -9.14 -0.78 -2.37
CA ALA A 64 -8.49 -2.05 -2.71
C ALA A 64 -8.81 -3.16 -1.68
N ALA A 65 -8.95 -2.85 -0.39
CA ALA A 65 -9.31 -3.82 0.63
C ALA A 65 -10.77 -4.30 0.50
N ARG A 66 -11.67 -3.45 0.00
CA ARG A 66 -13.09 -3.76 -0.23
C ARG A 66 -13.31 -4.67 -1.44
N ASP A 67 -12.62 -4.38 -2.54
CA ASP A 67 -12.71 -5.14 -3.78
C ASP A 67 -11.31 -5.45 -4.34
N PRO A 68 -10.56 -6.35 -3.66
CA PRO A 68 -9.17 -6.62 -3.99
C PRO A 68 -9.02 -7.35 -5.33
N GLU A 69 -10.07 -8.01 -5.83
CA GLU A 69 -10.03 -8.71 -7.11
C GLU A 69 -10.10 -7.74 -8.30
N ARG A 70 -10.87 -6.67 -8.17
CA ARG A 70 -11.02 -5.67 -9.23
C ARG A 70 -9.99 -4.57 -9.13
N LEU A 71 -9.64 -4.16 -7.90
CA LEU A 71 -8.86 -2.97 -7.65
C LEU A 71 -7.38 -3.25 -7.34
N ALA A 72 -6.92 -4.50 -7.35
CA ALA A 72 -5.50 -4.82 -7.19
C ALA A 72 -4.55 -3.93 -8.03
N PRO A 73 -4.80 -3.65 -9.33
CA PRO A 73 -3.88 -2.86 -10.14
C PRO A 73 -3.58 -1.45 -9.60
N VAL A 74 -4.49 -0.84 -8.82
CA VAL A 74 -4.25 0.50 -8.23
C VAL A 74 -3.12 0.49 -7.18
N LEU A 75 -2.77 -0.69 -6.64
CA LEU A 75 -1.70 -0.84 -5.66
C LEU A 75 -0.31 -0.60 -6.25
N TRP A 76 -0.14 -0.59 -7.58
CA TRP A 76 1.10 -0.12 -8.20
C TRP A 76 1.44 1.32 -7.81
N GLY A 77 0.43 2.18 -7.66
CA GLY A 77 0.64 3.53 -7.12
C GLY A 77 1.21 3.48 -5.70
N GLY A 78 0.76 2.53 -4.88
CA GLY A 78 1.29 2.32 -3.54
C GLY A 78 2.71 1.75 -3.52
N VAL A 79 3.03 0.80 -4.42
CA VAL A 79 4.40 0.30 -4.58
C VAL A 79 5.35 1.45 -4.93
N ILE A 80 5.01 2.26 -5.94
CA ILE A 80 5.83 3.40 -6.37
C ILE A 80 6.00 4.40 -5.24
N ALA A 81 4.91 4.77 -4.56
CA ALA A 81 4.95 5.70 -3.44
C ALA A 81 5.87 5.19 -2.33
N LYS A 82 5.71 3.94 -1.89
CA LYS A 82 6.49 3.37 -0.79
C LYS A 82 7.95 3.15 -1.12
N VAL A 83 8.27 2.67 -2.33
CA VAL A 83 9.67 2.55 -2.79
C VAL A 83 10.30 3.93 -2.92
N GLY A 84 9.59 4.89 -3.51
CA GLY A 84 10.05 6.27 -3.65
C GLY A 84 10.34 6.92 -2.30
N THR A 85 9.40 6.84 -1.35
CA THR A 85 9.59 7.35 0.01
C THR A 85 10.75 6.65 0.70
N ALA A 86 10.83 5.32 0.66
CA ALA A 86 11.96 4.61 1.27
C ALA A 86 13.31 5.06 0.68
N ALA A 87 13.41 5.20 -0.64
CA ALA A 87 14.65 5.64 -1.30
C ALA A 87 15.03 7.09 -0.94
N LEU A 88 14.05 8.00 -0.89
CA LEU A 88 14.28 9.42 -0.57
C LEU A 88 14.68 9.62 0.90
N PHE A 89 14.06 8.88 1.82
CA PHE A 89 14.26 9.06 3.27
C PHE A 89 15.31 8.12 3.88
N ALA A 90 15.75 7.07 3.18
CA ALA A 90 16.78 6.15 3.68
C ALA A 90 18.07 6.85 4.13
N PRO A 91 18.65 7.82 3.38
CA PRO A 91 19.85 8.52 3.83
C PRO A 91 19.64 9.31 5.13
N LEU A 92 18.42 9.83 5.35
CA LEU A 92 18.06 10.58 6.55
C LEU A 92 17.81 9.68 7.77
N GLY A 93 17.45 8.42 7.54
CA GLY A 93 17.27 7.43 8.61
C GLY A 93 18.55 6.68 8.98
N PHE A 94 19.37 6.33 7.99
CA PHE A 94 20.54 5.44 8.16
C PHE A 94 21.89 6.15 7.99
N GLY A 95 21.91 7.46 7.79
CA GLY A 95 23.13 8.26 7.74
C GLY A 95 23.80 8.42 9.11
N ALA A 96 24.96 9.09 9.13
CA ALA A 96 25.75 9.32 10.35
C ALA A 96 24.96 10.04 11.45
N ASP A 97 24.06 10.96 11.07
CA ASP A 97 23.16 11.69 11.96
C ASP A 97 21.70 11.17 11.85
N GLY A 98 21.56 9.89 11.54
CA GLY A 98 20.27 9.26 11.24
C GLY A 98 19.29 9.29 12.40
N SER A 99 18.01 9.53 12.09
CA SER A 99 16.92 9.47 13.07
C SER A 99 16.31 8.07 13.14
N LEU A 100 16.24 7.47 14.33
CA LEU A 100 15.58 6.18 14.53
C LEU A 100 14.10 6.22 14.10
N LEU A 101 13.43 7.36 14.29
CA LEU A 101 12.05 7.55 13.86
C LEU A 101 11.94 7.46 12.33
N VAL A 102 12.85 8.15 11.62
CA VAL A 102 12.90 8.13 10.14
C VAL A 102 13.29 6.75 9.63
N ALA A 103 14.30 6.12 10.23
CA ALA A 103 14.70 4.75 9.88
C ALA A 103 13.53 3.76 10.05
N SER A 104 12.77 3.88 11.13
CA SER A 104 11.60 3.04 11.38
C SER A 104 10.52 3.25 10.32
N ALA A 105 10.25 4.52 9.96
CA ALA A 105 9.30 4.85 8.90
C ALA A 105 9.74 4.25 7.54
N VAL A 106 11.02 4.34 7.20
CA VAL A 106 11.59 3.76 5.97
C VAL A 106 11.44 2.23 5.95
N VAL A 107 11.71 1.55 7.07
CA VAL A 107 11.52 0.09 7.16
C VAL A 107 10.05 -0.29 6.99
N ILE A 108 9.13 0.42 7.65
CA ILE A 108 7.69 0.18 7.53
C ILE A 108 7.23 0.39 6.09
N ASP A 109 7.70 1.44 5.43
CA ASP A 109 7.37 1.70 4.03
C ASP A 109 7.90 0.60 3.11
N GLY A 110 9.12 0.14 3.34
CA GLY A 110 9.69 -1.02 2.65
C GLY A 110 8.84 -2.28 2.83
N LEU A 111 8.36 -2.55 4.04
CA LEU A 111 7.49 -3.71 4.31
C LEU A 111 6.15 -3.59 3.58
N PHE A 112 5.53 -2.40 3.54
CA PHE A 112 4.31 -2.19 2.76
C PHE A 112 4.56 -2.33 1.26
N ALA A 113 5.67 -1.79 0.73
CA ALA A 113 6.05 -1.94 -0.67
C ALA A 113 6.18 -3.42 -1.05
N VAL A 114 6.92 -4.19 -0.25
CA VAL A 114 7.10 -5.64 -0.44
C VAL A 114 5.76 -6.36 -0.34
N GLY A 115 4.93 -6.02 0.64
CA GLY A 115 3.60 -6.62 0.81
C GLY A 115 2.67 -6.37 -0.38
N PHE A 116 2.64 -5.13 -0.90
CA PHE A 116 1.87 -4.80 -2.10
C PHE A 116 2.40 -5.52 -3.33
N LEU A 117 3.72 -5.55 -3.52
CA LEU A 117 4.34 -6.23 -4.65
C LEU A 117 4.07 -7.74 -4.59
N ALA A 118 4.25 -8.36 -3.42
CA ALA A 118 3.96 -9.78 -3.20
C ALA A 118 2.48 -10.09 -3.48
N PHE A 119 1.57 -9.24 -3.01
CA PHE A 119 0.14 -9.37 -3.33
C PHE A 119 -0.10 -9.30 -4.84
N LEU A 120 0.44 -8.29 -5.53
CA LEU A 120 0.29 -8.11 -6.98
C LEU A 120 0.87 -9.29 -7.78
N LEU A 121 2.05 -9.78 -7.41
CA LEU A 121 2.68 -10.92 -8.06
C LEU A 121 1.92 -12.23 -7.81
N SER A 122 1.37 -12.42 -6.61
CA SER A 122 0.49 -13.56 -6.31
C SER A 122 -0.80 -13.55 -7.12
N ARG A 123 -1.20 -12.38 -7.64
CA ARG A 123 -2.35 -12.17 -8.53
C ARG A 123 -1.98 -12.23 -10.01
N GLY A 124 -0.73 -11.94 -10.37
CA GLY A 124 -0.23 -11.78 -11.74
C GLY A 124 0.07 -13.09 -12.49
N GLY A 125 0.03 -14.25 -11.82
CA GLY A 125 0.04 -15.55 -12.49
C GLY A 125 -1.21 -15.87 -13.32
N ASP A 126 -2.21 -14.97 -13.29
CA ASP A 126 -3.51 -15.08 -13.97
C ASP A 126 -3.75 -13.94 -15.00
N LEU A 127 -2.72 -13.15 -15.36
CA LEU A 127 -2.78 -12.11 -16.42
C LEU A 127 -2.15 -12.63 -17.72
#